data_AF-A0A7J9AA89-F1
#
_entry.id   AF-A0A7J9AA89-F1
#
_cell.length_a   1.000
_cell.length_b   1.000
_cell.length_c   1.000
_cell.angle_alpha   90.00
_cell.angle_beta   90.00
_cell.angle_gamma   90.00
#
_symmetry.space_group_name_H-M   'P 1'
#
loop_
_entity.id
_entity.type
_entity.pdbx_description
1 polymer ?
#
loop_
_entity_poly.entity_id
_entity_poly.type
_entity_poly.pdbx_seq_one_letter_code
_entity_poly.pdbx_strand_id
1 'polypeptide(L)'
;MGWRGVFYSSLFLLTLVESSSRSEKILFSNLGAQKAVEFSWPVFSASIFVFVALVLSMYLIFEHLASYNQPEEQKFLIGLILMVPVYALESFLSLLDSGAAFNCEVIRDCYEAFALYCFERYLIACLGGEERTIQFMESQTVITASTPLLEDAYSYGVVEHPFPLNWFLKDWYLGPKFYHAVKIGIVQY
;
A
#
# COMPACT_ATOMS: atom_id res chain seq x y z
N MET A 1 -22.16 -13.50 -0.87
CA MET A 1 -22.49 -13.82 -2.29
C MET A 1 -22.60 -12.51 -3.05
N GLY A 2 -21.57 -12.07 -3.77
CA GLY A 2 -21.61 -10.76 -4.47
C GLY A 2 -20.46 -10.53 -5.44
N TRP A 3 -19.33 -11.21 -5.25
CA TRP A 3 -18.11 -10.94 -6.03
C TRP A 3 -18.20 -11.38 -7.50
N ARG A 4 -19.00 -12.40 -7.80
CA ARG A 4 -19.12 -12.94 -9.17
C ARG A 4 -19.80 -11.96 -10.14
N GLY A 5 -20.72 -11.12 -9.65
CA GLY A 5 -21.44 -10.15 -10.49
C GLY A 5 -20.57 -9.01 -11.01
N VAL A 6 -19.61 -8.55 -10.19
CA VAL A 6 -18.67 -7.49 -10.57
C VAL A 6 -17.69 -7.98 -11.65
N PHE A 7 -17.23 -9.22 -11.54
CA PHE A 7 -16.34 -9.84 -12.53
C PHE A 7 -17.02 -10.05 -13.89
N TYR A 8 -18.29 -10.52 -13.92
CA TYR A 8 -19.02 -10.69 -15.18
C TYR A 8 -19.39 -9.34 -15.84
N SER A 9 -19.68 -8.31 -15.04
CA SER A 9 -19.94 -6.95 -15.55
C SER A 9 -18.69 -6.32 -16.19
N SER A 10 -17.52 -6.52 -15.58
CA SER A 10 -16.24 -6.03 -16.09
C SER A 10 -15.82 -6.73 -17.41
N LEU A 11 -16.01 -8.05 -17.50
CA LEU A 11 -15.75 -8.83 -18.73
C LEU A 11 -16.68 -8.44 -19.89
N PHE A 12 -17.93 -8.06 -19.60
CA PHE A 12 -18.90 -7.62 -20.59
C PHE A 12 -18.56 -6.24 -21.17
N LEU A 13 -18.04 -5.32 -20.34
CA LEU A 13 -17.59 -4.01 -20.80
C LEU A 13 -16.33 -4.09 -21.69
N LEU A 14 -15.40 -5.00 -21.36
CA LEU A 14 -14.19 -5.23 -22.18
C LEU A 14 -14.54 -5.76 -23.58
N THR A 15 -15.52 -6.65 -23.70
CA THR A 15 -15.95 -7.18 -25.01
C THR A 15 -16.75 -6.18 -25.84
N LEU A 16 -17.49 -5.27 -25.20
CA LEU A 16 -18.23 -4.21 -25.89
C LEU A 16 -17.29 -3.11 -26.42
N VAL A 17 -16.22 -2.79 -25.68
CA VAL A 17 -15.19 -1.83 -26.11
C VAL A 17 -14.39 -2.34 -27.31
N GLU A 18 -14.11 -3.65 -27.38
CA GLU A 18 -13.39 -4.27 -28.50
C GLU A 18 -14.19 -4.19 -29.81
N SER A 19 -15.53 -4.31 -29.73
CA SER A 19 -16.44 -4.24 -30.89
C SER A 19 -16.50 -2.84 -31.52
N SER A 20 -16.52 -1.79 -30.70
CA SER A 20 -16.57 -0.39 -31.17
C SER A 20 -15.30 -0.01 -31.95
N SER A 21 -14.15 -0.51 -31.51
CA SER A 21 -12.82 -0.21 -32.09
C SER A 21 -12.67 -0.63 -33.56
N ARG A 22 -13.43 -1.63 -34.01
CA ARG A 22 -13.38 -2.14 -35.38
C ARG A 22 -14.21 -1.29 -36.35
N SER A 23 -15.21 -0.57 -35.85
CA SER A 23 -16.12 0.26 -36.64
C SER A 23 -15.54 1.66 -36.91
N GLU A 24 -14.85 2.25 -35.93
CA GLU A 24 -14.29 3.62 -36.06
C GLU A 24 -13.05 3.71 -36.95
N LYS A 25 -12.30 2.62 -37.14
CA LYS A 25 -11.08 2.62 -37.99
C LYS A 25 -11.35 2.86 -39.47
N ILE A 26 -12.58 2.71 -39.95
CA ILE A 26 -12.92 2.91 -41.37
C ILE A 26 -13.23 4.39 -41.67
N LEU A 27 -13.66 5.17 -40.67
CA LEU A 27 -14.15 6.54 -40.89
C LEU A 27 -13.06 7.63 -40.70
N PHE A 28 -12.01 7.35 -39.93
CA PHE A 28 -11.09 8.39 -39.43
C PHE A 28 -9.92 8.77 -40.38
N SER A 29 -9.89 8.26 -41.61
CA SER A 29 -8.76 8.49 -42.53
C SER A 29 -8.75 9.86 -43.21
N ASN A 30 -9.79 10.67 -43.08
CA ASN A 30 -9.92 11.93 -43.81
C ASN A 30 -10.61 13.04 -43.01
N LEU A 31 -9.90 13.70 -42.09
CA LEU A 31 -10.00 15.16 -41.96
C LEU A 31 -8.89 15.69 -41.03
N GLY A 32 -7.98 16.47 -41.62
CA GLY A 32 -6.87 17.07 -40.90
C GLY A 32 -7.24 18.32 -40.10
N ALA A 33 -6.25 18.72 -39.30
CA ALA A 33 -6.02 20.05 -38.74
C ALA A 33 -6.96 20.54 -37.63
N GLN A 34 -6.54 20.36 -36.37
CA GLN A 34 -6.18 21.46 -35.44
C GLN A 34 -6.13 20.94 -34.00
N LYS A 35 -4.95 21.04 -33.39
CA LYS A 35 -4.62 21.18 -31.95
C LYS A 35 -5.82 21.10 -30.98
N ALA A 36 -6.24 19.89 -30.65
CA ALA A 36 -7.05 19.56 -29.50
C ALA A 36 -6.55 18.19 -29.04
N VAL A 37 -6.29 18.07 -27.73
CA VAL A 37 -5.88 16.85 -27.01
C VAL A 37 -6.07 15.61 -27.87
N GLU A 38 -4.98 15.04 -28.40
CA GLU A 38 -5.07 13.71 -29.00
C GLU A 38 -5.67 12.83 -27.91
N PHE A 39 -6.90 12.37 -28.12
CA PHE A 39 -7.57 11.38 -27.30
C PHE A 39 -6.72 10.12 -27.36
N SER A 40 -5.70 10.12 -26.51
CA SER A 40 -4.71 9.09 -26.44
C SER A 40 -5.39 7.96 -25.71
N TRP A 41 -5.60 6.84 -26.40
CA TRP A 41 -6.11 5.59 -25.82
C TRP A 41 -5.54 5.28 -24.40
N PRO A 42 -4.25 5.56 -24.11
CA PRO A 42 -3.70 5.46 -22.76
C PRO A 42 -4.43 6.30 -21.71
N VAL A 43 -4.71 7.58 -21.97
CA VAL A 43 -5.33 8.50 -21.00
C VAL A 43 -6.75 8.07 -20.68
N PHE A 44 -7.52 7.65 -21.70
CA PHE A 44 -8.87 7.14 -21.50
C PHE A 44 -8.88 5.86 -20.65
N SER A 45 -8.01 4.91 -20.98
CA SER A 45 -7.90 3.66 -20.22
C SER A 45 -7.46 3.91 -18.77
N ALA A 46 -6.44 4.75 -18.56
CA ALA A 46 -5.94 5.11 -17.24
C ALA A 46 -7.02 5.79 -16.40
N SER A 47 -7.80 6.71 -16.99
CA SER A 47 -8.89 7.40 -16.29
C SER A 47 -9.95 6.43 -15.77
N ILE A 48 -10.29 5.38 -16.52
CA ILE A 48 -11.26 4.37 -16.08
C ILE A 48 -10.70 3.58 -14.88
N PHE A 49 -9.46 3.11 -14.95
CA PHE A 49 -8.84 2.35 -13.87
C PHE A 49 -8.68 3.19 -12.59
N VAL A 50 -8.27 4.46 -12.74
CA VAL A 50 -8.16 5.41 -11.61
C VAL A 50 -9.52 5.64 -10.98
N PHE A 51 -10.57 5.84 -11.79
CA PHE A 51 -11.93 6.00 -11.27
C PHE A 51 -12.39 4.77 -10.49
N VAL A 52 -12.15 3.56 -11.00
CA VAL A 52 -12.48 2.31 -10.29
C VAL A 52 -11.69 2.19 -8.99
N ALA A 53 -10.39 2.49 -9.01
CA ALA A 53 -9.55 2.46 -7.82
C ALA A 53 -10.03 3.45 -6.75
N LEU A 54 -10.41 4.66 -7.14
CA LEU A 54 -10.98 5.67 -6.25
C LEU A 54 -12.30 5.19 -5.63
N VAL A 55 -13.22 4.67 -6.43
CA VAL A 55 -14.53 4.18 -5.94
C VAL A 55 -14.35 3.02 -4.97
N LEU A 56 -13.50 2.04 -5.29
CA LEU A 56 -13.23 0.91 -4.40
C LEU A 56 -12.57 1.37 -3.11
N SER A 57 -11.56 2.24 -3.19
CA SER A 57 -10.87 2.75 -2.00
C SER A 57 -11.81 3.54 -1.09
N MET A 58 -12.65 4.41 -1.67
CA MET A 58 -13.66 5.14 -0.91
C MET A 58 -14.66 4.18 -0.27
N TYR A 59 -15.11 3.14 -0.97
CA TYR A 59 -15.98 2.12 -0.39
C TYR A 59 -15.35 1.43 0.82
N LEU A 60 -14.08 1.00 0.72
CA LEU A 60 -13.35 0.40 1.84
C LEU A 60 -13.26 1.37 3.03
N ILE A 61 -12.93 2.64 2.78
CA ILE A 61 -12.85 3.67 3.82
C ILE A 61 -14.21 3.85 4.49
N PHE A 62 -15.29 3.94 3.72
CA PHE A 62 -16.64 4.05 4.27
C PHE A 62 -17.03 2.83 5.11
N GLU A 63 -16.65 1.62 4.69
CA GLU A 63 -16.92 0.40 5.47
C GLU A 63 -16.19 0.43 6.82
N HIS A 64 -14.90 0.80 6.82
CA HIS A 64 -14.15 0.97 8.07
C HIS A 64 -14.70 2.08 8.96
N LEU A 65 -15.16 3.19 8.38
CA LEU A 65 -15.80 4.29 9.12
C LEU A 65 -17.21 3.94 9.60
N ALA A 66 -17.95 3.09 8.90
CA ALA A 66 -19.28 2.65 9.31
C ALA A 66 -19.21 1.64 10.47
N SER A 67 -18.16 0.81 10.51
CA SER A 67 -17.90 -0.14 11.59
C SER A 67 -16.81 0.37 12.54
N TYR A 68 -16.95 1.62 13.02
CA TYR A 68 -15.92 2.32 13.80
C TYR A 68 -15.89 1.89 15.28
N ASN A 69 -15.46 0.65 15.54
CA ASN A 69 -15.43 0.06 16.88
C ASN A 69 -14.11 0.33 17.64
N GLN A 70 -12.98 0.44 16.93
CA GLN A 70 -11.65 0.64 17.52
C GLN A 70 -10.96 1.83 16.87
N PRO A 71 -11.18 3.05 17.40
CA PRO A 71 -10.72 4.30 16.76
C PRO A 71 -9.20 4.41 16.70
N GLU A 72 -8.49 3.77 17.63
CA GLU A 72 -7.04 3.79 17.71
C GLU A 72 -6.36 3.02 16.57
N GLU A 73 -6.92 1.88 16.17
CA GLU A 73 -6.41 1.05 15.06
C GLU A 73 -6.92 1.56 13.71
N GLN A 74 -8.22 1.86 13.62
CA GLN A 74 -8.88 2.16 12.34
C GLN A 74 -8.42 3.47 11.72
N LYS A 75 -8.08 4.50 12.52
CA LYS A 75 -7.56 5.77 11.98
C LYS A 75 -6.25 5.57 11.23
N PHE A 76 -5.37 4.69 11.71
CA PHE A 76 -4.09 4.41 11.07
C PHE A 76 -4.26 3.48 9.87
N LEU A 77 -5.21 2.53 9.96
CA LEU A 77 -5.58 1.68 8.83
C LEU A 77 -6.17 2.48 7.66
N ILE A 78 -7.03 3.45 7.92
CA ILE A 78 -7.55 4.38 6.89
C ILE A 78 -6.39 5.15 6.24
N GLY A 79 -5.43 5.59 7.06
CA GLY A 79 -4.19 6.20 6.58
C GLY A 79 -3.42 5.32 5.59
N LEU A 80 -3.43 3.99 5.76
CA LEU A 80 -2.80 3.03 4.84
C LEU A 80 -3.63 2.76 3.58
N ILE A 81 -4.96 2.66 3.71
CA ILE A 81 -5.87 2.45 2.57
C ILE A 81 -5.82 3.63 1.60
N LEU A 82 -5.59 4.85 2.11
CA LEU A 82 -5.41 6.06 1.30
C LEU A 82 -4.21 6.00 0.35
N MET A 83 -3.35 4.98 0.44
CA MET A 83 -2.21 4.81 -0.46
C MET A 83 -2.68 4.56 -1.89
N VAL A 84 -3.68 3.69 -2.06
CA VAL A 84 -4.22 3.36 -3.39
C VAL A 84 -4.74 4.60 -4.14
N PRO A 85 -5.62 5.45 -3.57
CA PRO A 85 -6.12 6.62 -4.29
C PRO A 85 -5.05 7.69 -4.50
N VAL A 86 -4.10 7.88 -3.59
CA VAL A 86 -3.00 8.84 -3.75
C VAL A 86 -2.11 8.44 -4.92
N TYR A 87 -1.70 7.17 -5.00
CA TYR A 87 -0.84 6.66 -6.06
C TYR A 87 -1.57 6.63 -7.41
N ALA A 88 -2.85 6.22 -7.42
CA ALA A 88 -3.65 6.24 -8.64
C ALA A 88 -3.78 7.65 -9.22
N LEU A 89 -3.99 8.66 -8.37
CA LEU A 89 -4.09 10.05 -8.80
C LEU A 89 -2.74 10.61 -9.24
N GLU A 90 -1.66 10.36 -8.50
CA GLU A 90 -0.30 10.76 -8.88
C GLU A 90 0.08 10.22 -10.26
N SER A 91 -0.14 8.93 -10.49
CA SER A 91 0.21 8.28 -11.75
C SER A 91 -0.62 8.82 -12.92
N PHE A 92 -1.88 9.20 -12.67
CA PHE A 92 -2.72 9.87 -13.67
C PHE A 92 -2.26 11.30 -13.96
N LEU A 93 -1.90 12.08 -12.94
CA LEU A 93 -1.42 13.46 -13.10
C LEU A 93 -0.08 13.50 -13.84
N SER A 94 0.82 12.57 -13.53
CA SER A 94 2.10 12.39 -14.22
C SER A 94 1.91 12.05 -15.71
N LEU A 95 0.87 11.28 -16.04
CA LEU A 95 0.51 10.97 -17.44
C LEU A 95 -0.04 12.20 -18.19
N LEU A 96 -0.75 13.11 -17.51
CA LEU A 96 -1.34 14.30 -18.12
C LEU A 96 -0.33 15.42 -18.34
N ASP A 97 0.58 15.61 -17.39
CA ASP A 97 1.59 16.65 -17.46
C ASP A 97 2.93 16.18 -16.90
N SER A 98 3.91 16.04 -17.81
CA SER A 98 5.29 15.69 -17.45
C SER A 98 5.96 16.79 -16.61
N GLY A 99 5.47 18.04 -16.64
CA GLY A 99 5.98 19.12 -15.80
C GLY A 99 5.53 19.00 -14.34
N ALA A 100 4.31 18.53 -14.12
CA ALA A 100 3.77 18.26 -12.78
C ALA A 100 4.34 16.97 -12.15
N ALA A 101 4.92 16.07 -12.95
CA ALA A 101 5.45 14.78 -12.49
C ALA A 101 6.41 14.92 -11.30
N PHE A 102 7.31 15.91 -11.32
CA PHE A 102 8.24 16.15 -10.21
C PHE A 102 7.52 16.52 -8.90
N ASN A 103 6.49 17.37 -8.97
CA ASN A 103 5.73 17.74 -7.78
C ASN A 103 4.92 16.56 -7.23
N CYS A 104 4.37 15.74 -8.12
CA CYS A 104 3.61 14.55 -7.72
C CYS A 104 4.52 13.48 -7.09
N GLU A 105 5.73 13.31 -7.60
CA GLU A 105 6.77 12.45 -7.02
C GLU A 105 7.12 12.88 -5.59
N VAL A 106 7.36 14.18 -5.35
CA VAL A 106 7.62 14.70 -4.00
C VAL A 106 6.44 14.43 -3.04
N ILE A 107 5.20 14.62 -3.51
CA ILE A 107 4.01 14.32 -2.69
C ILE A 107 3.92 12.83 -2.35
N ARG A 108 4.22 11.96 -3.31
CA ARG A 108 4.23 10.51 -3.14
C ARG A 108 5.26 10.08 -2.10
N ASP A 109 6.47 10.62 -2.19
CA ASP A 109 7.55 10.30 -1.26
C ASP A 109 7.23 10.78 0.17
N CYS A 110 6.66 11.98 0.32
CA CYS A 110 6.16 12.46 1.63
C CYS A 110 5.03 11.58 2.18
N TYR A 111 4.14 11.11 1.31
CA TYR A 111 3.06 10.23 1.72
C TYR A 111 3.56 8.84 2.12
N GLU A 112 4.63 8.33 1.50
CA GLU A 112 5.25 7.06 1.89
C GLU A 112 5.75 7.10 3.34
N ALA A 113 6.42 8.19 3.74
CA ALA A 113 6.83 8.39 5.13
C ALA A 113 5.61 8.39 6.09
N PHE A 114 4.53 9.06 5.71
CA PHE A 114 3.27 9.05 6.47
C PHE A 114 2.65 7.65 6.55
N ALA A 115 2.65 6.89 5.46
CA ALA A 115 2.11 5.54 5.41
C ALA A 115 2.90 4.57 6.30
N LEU A 116 4.23 4.67 6.33
CA LEU A 116 5.09 3.91 7.22
C LEU A 116 4.81 4.23 8.69
N TYR A 117 4.64 5.51 9.04
CA TYR A 117 4.23 5.92 10.38
C TYR A 117 2.86 5.35 10.77
N CYS A 118 1.87 5.44 9.87
CA CYS A 118 0.56 4.83 10.09
C CYS A 118 0.66 3.32 10.29
N PHE A 119 1.48 2.63 9.49
CA PHE A 119 1.67 1.20 9.59
C PHE A 119 2.27 0.78 10.94
N GLU A 120 3.33 1.44 11.42
CA GLU A 120 3.91 1.16 12.73
C GLU A 120 2.89 1.37 13.86
N ARG A 121 2.20 2.51 13.84
CA ARG A 121 1.20 2.83 14.86
C ARG A 121 0.01 1.88 14.83
N TYR A 122 -0.34 1.37 13.65
CA TYR A 122 -1.34 0.33 13.50
C TYR A 122 -0.89 -0.98 14.15
N LEU A 123 0.34 -1.44 13.90
CA LEU A 123 0.89 -2.64 14.54
C LEU A 123 0.95 -2.52 16.07
N ILE A 124 1.41 -1.38 16.59
CA ILE A 124 1.45 -1.11 18.03
C ILE A 124 0.04 -1.15 18.63
N ALA A 125 -0.96 -0.61 17.92
CA ALA A 125 -2.34 -0.64 18.37
C ALA A 125 -2.90 -2.07 18.40
N CYS A 126 -2.64 -2.89 17.37
CA CYS A 126 -3.03 -4.30 17.33
C CYS A 126 -2.38 -5.15 18.45
N LEU A 127 -1.19 -4.76 18.91
CA LEU A 127 -0.49 -5.40 20.04
C LEU A 127 -0.99 -4.90 21.41
N GLY A 128 -1.96 -3.98 21.43
CA GLY A 128 -2.58 -3.45 22.63
C GLY A 128 -1.77 -2.34 23.32
N GLY A 129 -0.95 -1.61 22.56
CA GLY A 129 -0.22 -0.43 23.03
C GLY A 129 1.30 -0.61 23.06
N GLU A 130 2.00 0.49 23.35
CA GLU A 130 3.48 0.57 23.32
C GLU A 130 4.10 -0.29 24.42
N GLU A 131 3.56 -0.25 25.63
CA GLU A 131 4.06 -1.03 26.78
C GLU A 131 3.88 -2.53 26.57
N ARG A 132 2.71 -2.94 26.06
CA ARG A 132 2.44 -4.35 25.74
C ARG A 132 3.31 -4.84 24.59
N THR A 133 3.57 -4.00 23.59
CA THR A 133 4.47 -4.32 22.48
C THR A 133 5.89 -4.57 23.00
N ILE A 134 6.41 -3.69 23.84
CA ILE A 134 7.75 -3.85 24.45
C ILE A 134 7.79 -5.10 25.33
N GLN A 135 6.78 -5.31 26.17
CA GLN A 135 6.70 -6.48 27.04
C GLN A 135 6.56 -7.78 26.22
N PHE A 136 5.86 -7.76 25.09
CA PHE A 136 5.75 -8.89 24.16
C PHE A 136 7.11 -9.21 23.52
N MET A 137 7.87 -8.19 23.12
CA MET A 137 9.21 -8.38 22.57
C MET A 137 10.19 -8.91 23.63
N GLU A 138 10.10 -8.43 24.87
CA GLU A 138 10.87 -8.95 26.00
C GLU A 138 10.44 -10.36 26.40
N SER A 139 9.14 -10.67 26.42
CA SER A 139 8.65 -11.99 26.79
C SER A 139 9.00 -13.04 25.75
N GLN A 140 8.94 -12.71 24.47
CA GLN A 140 9.43 -13.57 23.39
C GLN A 140 10.94 -13.86 23.56
N THR A 141 11.71 -12.87 24.03
CA THR A 141 13.13 -13.04 24.38
C THR A 141 13.31 -14.02 25.55
N VAL A 142 12.44 -13.97 26.57
CA VAL A 142 12.51 -14.80 27.78
C VAL A 142 12.00 -16.24 27.57
N ILE A 143 10.91 -16.44 26.82
CA ILE A 143 10.35 -17.77 26.55
C ILE A 143 11.41 -18.63 25.85
N THR A 144 12.06 -18.07 24.83
CA THR A 144 13.17 -18.71 24.12
C THR A 144 14.38 -19.01 25.03
N ALA A 145 14.56 -18.28 26.14
CA ALA A 145 15.64 -18.52 27.09
C ALA A 145 15.36 -19.68 28.09
N SER A 146 14.10 -20.08 28.28
CA SER A 146 13.68 -20.99 29.37
C SER A 146 13.51 -22.47 28.98
N THR A 147 13.61 -22.81 27.69
CA THR A 147 13.61 -24.19 27.17
C THR A 147 14.94 -24.56 26.50
N PRO A 148 16.06 -24.65 27.25
CA PRO A 148 17.41 -24.78 26.70
C PRO A 148 17.79 -26.18 26.18
N LEU A 149 16.95 -27.22 26.35
CA LEU A 149 17.33 -28.62 26.09
C LEU A 149 16.71 -29.26 24.83
N LEU A 150 15.98 -28.50 24.00
CA LEU A 150 15.31 -29.05 22.82
C LEU A 150 15.80 -28.51 21.47
N GLU A 151 16.75 -27.55 21.46
CA GLU A 151 17.33 -27.03 20.21
C GLU A 151 18.79 -26.66 20.42
N ASP A 152 19.67 -27.59 20.05
CA ASP A 152 21.10 -27.33 19.91
C ASP A 152 21.32 -26.33 18.75
N ALA A 153 22.00 -25.22 19.09
CA ALA A 153 22.82 -24.35 18.23
C ALA A 153 22.29 -23.00 17.68
N TYR A 154 21.13 -22.46 18.08
CA TYR A 154 20.68 -21.14 17.56
C TYR A 154 20.18 -20.13 18.63
N SER A 155 21.10 -19.23 19.00
CA SER A 155 20.97 -17.81 19.38
C SER A 155 19.77 -17.26 20.22
N TYR A 156 20.05 -17.10 21.52
CA TYR A 156 19.45 -16.17 22.51
C TYR A 156 18.62 -14.98 22.00
N GLY A 157 17.29 -15.09 21.85
CA GLY A 157 16.42 -13.93 21.63
C GLY A 157 16.82 -13.04 20.44
N VAL A 158 17.53 -13.65 19.49
CA VAL A 158 18.08 -13.06 18.30
C VAL A 158 17.09 -13.28 17.17
N VAL A 159 16.76 -12.23 16.44
CA VAL A 159 16.15 -12.36 15.11
C VAL A 159 17.26 -12.79 14.15
N GLU A 160 17.29 -14.08 13.86
CA GLU A 160 18.10 -14.65 12.79
C GLU A 160 17.55 -14.17 11.44
N HIS A 161 18.42 -13.61 10.60
CA HIS A 161 18.01 -13.14 9.28
C HIS A 161 17.95 -14.29 8.28
N PRO A 162 17.01 -14.30 7.32
CA PRO A 162 17.02 -15.28 6.25
C PRO A 162 18.25 -15.09 5.34
N PHE A 163 18.75 -16.18 4.75
CA PHE A 163 19.80 -16.12 3.73
C PHE A 163 19.35 -15.25 2.54
N PRO A 164 20.20 -14.34 1.99
CA PRO A 164 21.63 -14.14 2.26
C PRO A 164 21.96 -13.08 3.32
N LEU A 165 20.95 -12.42 3.90
CA LEU A 165 21.12 -11.29 4.81
C LEU A 165 21.96 -11.66 6.05
N ASN A 166 21.87 -12.92 6.51
CA ASN A 166 22.63 -13.44 7.65
C ASN A 166 24.16 -13.34 7.47
N TRP A 167 24.66 -13.27 6.24
CA TRP A 167 26.09 -13.10 5.99
C TRP A 167 26.58 -11.67 6.24
N PHE A 168 25.72 -10.67 6.02
CA PHE A 168 26.10 -9.27 6.01
C PHE A 168 25.63 -8.51 7.26
N LEU A 169 24.51 -8.94 7.85
CA LEU A 169 23.90 -8.26 8.98
C LEU A 169 24.12 -9.06 10.25
N LYS A 170 24.46 -8.32 11.31
CA LYS A 170 24.52 -8.87 12.65
C LYS A 170 23.11 -9.12 13.17
N ASP A 171 22.98 -10.20 13.92
CA ASP A 171 21.86 -10.57 14.78
C ASP A 171 21.26 -9.40 15.57
N TRP A 172 19.93 -9.30 15.52
CA TRP A 172 19.16 -8.29 16.25
C TRP A 172 18.57 -8.87 17.52
N TYR A 173 18.77 -8.19 18.65
CA TYR A 173 18.21 -8.62 19.94
C TYR A 173 16.85 -7.94 20.17
N LEU A 174 15.80 -8.73 20.43
CA LEU A 174 14.48 -8.19 20.77
C LEU A 174 14.49 -7.50 22.15
N GLY A 175 13.80 -6.37 22.27
CA GLY A 175 13.66 -5.64 23.53
C GLY A 175 13.40 -4.13 23.33
N PRO A 176 13.40 -3.35 24.41
CA PRO A 176 13.06 -1.91 24.37
C PRO A 176 14.01 -1.12 23.48
N LYS A 177 15.30 -1.46 23.48
CA LYS A 177 16.31 -0.79 22.66
C LYS A 177 16.03 -0.98 21.17
N PHE A 178 15.64 -2.20 20.78
CA PHE A 178 15.30 -2.50 19.40
C PHE A 178 14.00 -1.80 18.99
N TYR A 179 12.98 -1.83 19.85
CA TYR A 179 11.74 -1.07 19.63
C TYR A 179 12.01 0.43 19.41
N HIS A 180 12.82 1.06 20.27
CA HIS A 180 13.20 2.46 20.10
C HIS A 180 14.02 2.71 18.83
N ALA A 181 14.90 1.78 18.44
CA ALA A 181 15.65 1.90 17.20
C ALA A 181 14.72 1.87 15.97
N VAL A 182 13.71 0.99 15.95
CA VAL A 182 12.70 0.93 14.87
C VAL A 182 11.90 2.22 14.82
N LYS A 183 11.42 2.70 15.97
CA LYS A 183 10.67 3.97 16.09
C LYS A 183 11.48 5.16 15.57
N ILE A 184 12.77 5.21 15.87
CA ILE A 184 13.67 6.26 15.35
C ILE A 184 13.90 6.09 13.84
N GLY A 185 14.07 4.86 13.37
CA GLY A 185 14.30 4.57 11.95
C GLY A 185 13.15 5.00 11.05
N ILE A 186 11.90 4.88 11.52
CA ILE A 186 10.71 5.30 10.76
C ILE A 186 10.65 6.82 10.61
N VAL A 187 11.17 7.58 11.58
CA VAL A 187 11.25 9.04 11.51
C VAL A 187 12.37 9.52 10.57
N GLN A 188 13.28 8.63 10.16
CA GLN A 188 14.37 8.96 9.22
C GLN A 188 13.96 8.87 7.74
N TYR A 189 12.79 8.32 7.44
CA TYR A 189 12.23 8.30 6.09
C TYR A 189 11.64 9.67 5.73
#